data_AF-A0A9E1YMV7-F1
#
_entry.id   AF-A0A9E1YMV7-F1
#
_cell.length_a   1.000
_cell.length_b   1.000
_cell.length_c   1.000
_cell.angle_alpha   90.00
_cell.angle_beta   90.00
_cell.angle_gamma   90.00
#
_symmetry.space_group_name_H-M   'P 1'
#
loop_
_entity.id
_entity.type
_entity.pdbx_description
1 polymer ?
#
loop_
_entity_poly.entity_id
_entity_poly.type
_entity_poly.pdbx_seq_one_letter_code
_entity_poly.pdbx_strand_id
1 'polypeptide(L)'
;HGSAKIVPMIAVSYIVGLAIEFAFAVFRGHEVNEGYLVTGLLIPMIMPVDIPLWMVGLSVAFAVIIGKEAFGGTGMNILNPALTARAFAFFAYPTYMSGNQVWVSEASNIDGVSGETILGILASGESILPYEPLQMFMGSIPGSIAETSTLMVLIGAFILIYTGVGSWRIMVSGVIGAAITGLLFNFWGANELMSFSWINQMMVGGFAFGVVFMATDPVSAAQTVKGKWIYGLLIGVFCILIRVFNPAYPEGVMLAILLMNVFAPTIDHYVIETNIKRRKKRGIKTAVNIV
;
A
#
# COMPACT_ATOMS: atom_id res chain seq x y z
N HIS A 1 -26.47 -3.13 2.60
CA HIS A 1 -25.85 -4.05 1.63
C HIS A 1 -24.35 -4.19 1.85
N GLY A 2 -23.54 -3.16 1.58
CA GLY A 2 -22.08 -3.24 1.70
C GLY A 2 -21.55 -3.66 3.09
N SER A 3 -22.15 -3.16 4.17
CA SER A 3 -21.77 -3.56 5.54
C SER A 3 -21.93 -5.06 5.80
N ALA A 4 -22.97 -5.70 5.24
CA ALA A 4 -23.23 -7.12 5.42
C ALA A 4 -22.21 -8.02 4.71
N LYS A 5 -21.52 -7.51 3.67
CA LYS A 5 -20.44 -8.20 2.97
C LYS A 5 -19.08 -7.98 3.66
N ILE A 6 -18.85 -6.78 4.18
CA ILE A 6 -17.56 -6.40 4.78
C ILE A 6 -17.38 -7.00 6.18
N VAL A 7 -18.41 -6.99 7.02
CA VAL A 7 -18.32 -7.48 8.41
C VAL A 7 -17.85 -8.94 8.49
N PRO A 8 -18.36 -9.88 7.66
CA PRO A 8 -17.84 -11.25 7.62
C PRO A 8 -16.36 -11.34 7.24
N MET A 9 -15.88 -10.53 6.28
CA MET A 9 -14.47 -10.52 5.90
C MET A 9 -13.57 -10.04 7.05
N ILE A 10 -13.99 -8.99 7.74
CA ILE A 10 -13.32 -8.50 8.96
C ILE A 10 -13.30 -9.57 10.04
N ALA A 11 -14.43 -10.24 10.29
CA ALA A 11 -14.51 -11.30 11.28
C ALA A 11 -13.54 -12.45 10.96
N VAL A 12 -13.52 -12.92 9.70
CA VAL A 12 -12.61 -14.00 9.28
C VAL A 12 -11.15 -13.58 9.40
N SER A 13 -10.81 -12.36 8.97
CA SER A 13 -9.46 -11.82 9.09
C SER A 13 -8.99 -11.78 10.55
N TYR A 14 -9.83 -11.31 11.47
CA TYR A 14 -9.51 -11.31 12.89
C TYR A 14 -9.40 -12.70 13.48
N ILE A 15 -10.39 -13.57 13.23
CA ILE A 15 -10.44 -14.92 13.80
C ILE A 15 -9.20 -15.71 13.37
N VAL A 16 -8.88 -15.75 12.08
CA VAL A 16 -7.78 -16.55 11.57
C VAL A 16 -6.44 -15.99 12.03
N GLY A 17 -6.21 -14.68 11.87
CA GLY A 17 -4.90 -14.13 12.18
C GLY A 17 -4.61 -14.03 13.67
N LEU A 18 -5.60 -13.67 14.50
CA LEU A 18 -5.42 -13.69 15.96
C LEU A 18 -5.24 -15.13 16.45
N ALA A 19 -5.98 -16.11 15.93
CA ALA A 19 -5.78 -17.51 16.33
C ALA A 19 -4.34 -18.00 16.07
N ILE A 20 -3.76 -17.63 14.92
CA ILE A 20 -2.38 -17.96 14.60
C ILE A 20 -1.41 -17.20 15.51
N GLU A 21 -1.60 -15.90 15.73
CA GLU A 21 -0.73 -15.12 16.61
C GLU A 21 -0.78 -15.62 18.05
N PHE A 22 -1.95 -15.97 18.58
CA PHE A 22 -2.08 -16.61 19.89
C PHE A 22 -1.34 -17.95 19.94
N ALA A 23 -1.43 -18.77 18.88
CA ALA A 23 -0.73 -20.05 18.84
C ALA A 23 0.81 -19.86 18.86
N PHE A 24 1.34 -18.89 18.11
CA PHE A 24 2.76 -18.57 18.09
C PHE A 24 3.24 -17.92 19.40
N ALA A 25 2.43 -17.05 20.00
CA ALA A 25 2.72 -16.43 21.29
C ALA A 25 2.83 -17.48 22.41
N VAL A 26 1.90 -18.46 22.45
CA VAL A 26 1.96 -19.59 23.38
C VAL A 26 3.20 -20.45 23.12
N PHE A 27 3.53 -20.72 21.85
CA PHE A 27 4.69 -21.52 21.48
C PHE A 27 6.03 -20.85 21.86
N ARG A 28 6.12 -19.52 21.75
CA ARG A 28 7.34 -18.75 22.04
C ARG A 28 7.39 -18.17 23.46
N GLY A 29 6.32 -18.28 24.24
CA GLY A 29 6.25 -17.81 25.63
C GLY A 29 6.32 -16.30 25.79
N HIS A 30 5.83 -15.52 24.83
CA HIS A 30 5.74 -14.05 24.92
C HIS A 30 4.29 -13.56 24.93
N GLU A 31 4.08 -12.32 25.34
CA GLU A 31 2.76 -11.67 25.33
C GLU A 31 2.28 -11.41 23.90
N VAL A 32 0.95 -11.34 23.76
CA VAL A 32 0.28 -11.08 22.47
C VAL A 32 0.29 -9.57 22.24
N ASN A 33 0.69 -9.15 21.05
CA ASN A 33 0.82 -7.73 20.73
C ASN A 33 -0.42 -7.21 19.98
N GLU A 34 -0.79 -5.96 20.23
CA GLU A 34 -1.92 -5.29 19.56
C GLU A 34 -1.65 -5.02 18.07
N GLY A 35 -0.42 -5.19 17.59
CA GLY A 35 -0.03 -4.87 16.21
C GLY A 35 -0.90 -5.52 15.13
N TYR A 36 -1.44 -6.72 15.36
CA TYR A 36 -2.34 -7.35 14.38
C TYR A 36 -3.74 -6.74 14.35
N LEU A 37 -4.16 -6.01 15.37
CA LEU A 37 -5.49 -5.39 15.36
C LEU A 37 -5.66 -4.45 14.17
N VAL A 38 -4.58 -3.74 13.80
CA VAL A 38 -4.55 -2.86 12.64
C VAL A 38 -4.45 -3.67 11.35
N THR A 39 -3.54 -4.65 11.27
CA THR A 39 -3.38 -5.51 10.09
C THR A 39 -4.67 -6.26 9.73
N GLY A 40 -5.34 -6.82 10.73
CA GLY A 40 -6.59 -7.57 10.57
C GLY A 40 -7.74 -6.73 10.01
N LEU A 41 -7.76 -5.43 10.29
CA LEU A 41 -8.70 -4.48 9.69
C LEU A 41 -8.30 -4.09 8.26
N LEU A 42 -7.01 -3.86 8.02
CA LEU A 42 -6.50 -3.41 6.73
C LEU A 42 -6.62 -4.47 5.64
N ILE A 43 -6.48 -5.77 5.95
CA ILE A 43 -6.55 -6.84 4.94
C ILE A 43 -7.90 -6.87 4.19
N PRO A 44 -9.07 -6.93 4.86
CA PRO A 44 -10.37 -6.85 4.17
C PRO A 44 -10.55 -5.57 3.37
N MET A 45 -10.00 -4.44 3.84
CA MET A 45 -10.16 -3.13 3.21
C MET A 45 -9.48 -3.01 1.84
N ILE A 46 -8.48 -3.87 1.61
CA ILE A 46 -7.68 -3.93 0.38
C ILE A 46 -8.00 -5.18 -0.47
N MET A 47 -9.16 -5.80 -0.24
CA MET A 47 -9.61 -6.94 -1.02
C MET A 47 -10.92 -6.59 -1.74
N PRO A 48 -11.24 -7.27 -2.85
CA PRO A 48 -12.53 -7.12 -3.51
C PRO A 48 -13.69 -7.56 -2.60
N VAL A 49 -14.87 -6.97 -2.80
CA VAL A 49 -16.03 -7.18 -1.89
C VAL A 49 -16.60 -8.61 -1.96
N ASP A 50 -16.49 -9.25 -3.14
CA ASP A 50 -17.07 -10.56 -3.40
C ASP A 50 -16.06 -11.72 -3.32
N ILE A 51 -14.84 -11.47 -2.80
CA ILE A 51 -13.86 -12.54 -2.61
C ILE A 51 -14.40 -13.58 -1.59
N PRO A 52 -14.30 -14.89 -1.88
CA PRO A 52 -14.74 -15.91 -0.94
C PRO A 52 -14.01 -15.84 0.41
N LEU A 53 -14.77 -15.96 1.51
CA LEU A 53 -14.25 -15.83 2.87
C LEU A 53 -13.07 -16.77 3.19
N TRP A 54 -13.08 -17.99 2.63
CA TRP A 54 -12.00 -18.94 2.82
C TRP A 54 -10.69 -18.50 2.15
N MET A 55 -10.75 -17.77 1.03
CA MET A 55 -9.56 -17.20 0.37
C MET A 55 -8.97 -16.08 1.22
N VAL A 56 -9.82 -15.25 1.84
CA VAL A 56 -9.38 -14.24 2.81
C VAL A 56 -8.67 -14.92 3.98
N GLY A 57 -9.27 -15.97 4.54
CA GLY A 57 -8.68 -16.75 5.63
C GLY A 57 -7.31 -17.34 5.29
N LEU A 58 -7.17 -17.98 4.12
CA LEU A 58 -5.88 -18.53 3.68
C LEU A 58 -4.83 -17.43 3.43
N SER A 59 -5.23 -16.30 2.86
CA SER A 59 -4.33 -15.17 2.60
C SER A 59 -3.83 -14.54 3.89
N VAL A 60 -4.72 -14.41 4.88
CA VAL A 60 -4.38 -13.98 6.24
C VAL A 60 -3.42 -14.96 6.89
N ALA A 61 -3.71 -16.27 6.82
CA ALA A 61 -2.84 -17.29 7.39
C ALA A 61 -1.44 -17.25 6.78
N PHE A 62 -1.34 -17.14 5.45
CA PHE A 62 -0.06 -16.98 4.78
C PHE A 62 0.69 -15.73 5.24
N ALA A 63 0.02 -14.58 5.28
CA ALA A 63 0.64 -13.32 5.67
C ALA A 63 1.10 -13.30 7.13
N VAL A 64 0.33 -13.86 8.05
CA VAL A 64 0.70 -13.92 9.47
C VAL A 64 1.85 -14.90 9.68
N ILE A 65 1.78 -16.10 9.10
CA ILE A 65 2.82 -17.12 9.28
C ILE A 65 4.14 -16.68 8.63
N ILE A 66 4.09 -16.28 7.35
CA ILE A 66 5.28 -16.01 6.53
C ILE A 66 5.70 -14.55 6.61
N GLY A 67 4.75 -13.61 6.55
CA GLY A 67 5.04 -12.17 6.51
C GLY A 67 5.34 -11.56 7.88
N LYS A 68 4.87 -12.18 8.97
CA LYS A 68 4.99 -11.64 10.33
C LYS A 68 5.74 -12.59 11.29
N GLU A 69 5.19 -13.75 11.57
CA GLU A 69 5.69 -14.64 12.63
C GLU A 69 7.02 -15.32 12.31
N ALA A 70 7.28 -15.63 11.04
CA ALA A 70 8.56 -16.18 10.58
C ALA A 70 9.75 -15.27 10.92
N PHE A 71 9.54 -13.96 10.99
CA PHE A 71 10.58 -12.97 11.29
C PHE A 71 10.66 -12.59 12.78
N GLY A 72 9.86 -13.25 13.64
CA GLY A 72 9.89 -13.01 15.08
C GLY A 72 8.63 -12.34 15.63
N GLY A 73 7.66 -11.99 14.79
CA GLY A 73 6.40 -11.38 15.21
C GLY A 73 6.43 -9.84 15.17
N THR A 74 5.54 -9.21 15.94
CA THR A 74 5.32 -7.75 15.88
C THR A 74 6.60 -6.94 16.13
N GLY A 75 6.91 -6.03 15.22
CA GLY A 75 8.11 -5.17 15.32
C GLY A 75 9.34 -5.69 14.57
N MET A 76 9.30 -6.91 14.02
CA MET A 76 10.41 -7.49 13.25
C MET A 76 10.03 -7.78 11.78
N ASN A 77 8.86 -7.34 11.33
CA ASN A 77 8.37 -7.61 9.98
C ASN A 77 9.18 -6.82 8.95
N ILE A 78 9.77 -7.54 8.00
CA ILE A 78 10.46 -6.91 6.86
C ILE A 78 9.46 -6.31 5.89
N LEU A 79 8.31 -6.96 5.71
CA LEU A 79 7.26 -6.58 4.77
C LEU A 79 5.99 -6.19 5.55
N ASN A 80 5.22 -5.25 5.02
CA ASN A 80 3.87 -4.97 5.51
C ASN A 80 3.00 -6.25 5.39
N PRO A 81 2.50 -6.80 6.51
CA PRO A 81 1.76 -8.07 6.46
C PRO A 81 0.43 -7.98 5.71
N ALA A 82 -0.26 -6.84 5.76
CA ALA A 82 -1.53 -6.66 5.04
C ALA A 82 -1.31 -6.72 3.53
N LEU A 83 -0.28 -6.00 3.04
CA LEU A 83 0.11 -6.06 1.63
C LEU A 83 0.64 -7.45 1.23
N THR A 84 1.26 -8.17 2.15
CA THR A 84 1.68 -9.56 1.91
C THR A 84 0.48 -10.49 1.72
N ALA A 85 -0.61 -10.30 2.49
CA ALA A 85 -1.86 -11.01 2.29
C ALA A 85 -2.47 -10.70 0.92
N ARG A 86 -2.50 -9.42 0.54
CA ARG A 86 -2.97 -8.99 -0.78
C ARG A 86 -2.12 -9.59 -1.90
N ALA A 87 -0.80 -9.58 -1.77
CA ALA A 87 0.10 -10.13 -2.78
C ALA A 87 -0.09 -11.65 -2.94
N PHE A 88 -0.28 -12.38 -1.83
CA PHE A 88 -0.60 -13.80 -1.89
C PHE A 88 -1.93 -14.04 -2.62
N ALA A 89 -3.01 -13.35 -2.21
CA ALA A 89 -4.31 -13.49 -2.88
C ALA A 89 -4.21 -13.15 -4.37
N PHE A 90 -3.47 -12.09 -4.70
CA PHE A 90 -3.29 -11.60 -6.05
C PHE A 90 -2.64 -12.62 -6.99
N PHE A 91 -1.59 -13.30 -6.53
CA PHE A 91 -0.90 -14.32 -7.34
C PHE A 91 -1.53 -15.71 -7.25
N ALA A 92 -2.14 -16.07 -6.11
CA ALA A 92 -2.78 -17.37 -5.93
C ALA A 92 -4.17 -17.44 -6.57
N TYR A 93 -4.93 -16.35 -6.55
CA TYR A 93 -6.32 -16.28 -7.00
C TYR A 93 -6.56 -15.10 -7.97
N PRO A 94 -5.82 -15.04 -9.11
CA PRO A 94 -5.90 -13.90 -10.02
C PRO A 94 -7.32 -13.65 -10.56
N THR A 95 -8.13 -14.69 -10.75
CA THR A 95 -9.52 -14.55 -11.23
C THR A 95 -10.45 -13.84 -10.26
N TYR A 96 -10.11 -13.83 -8.96
CA TYR A 96 -10.88 -13.19 -7.89
C TYR A 96 -10.23 -11.90 -7.39
N MET A 97 -9.07 -11.53 -7.93
CA MET A 97 -8.29 -10.34 -7.55
C MET A 97 -8.05 -9.40 -8.73
N SER A 98 -8.30 -9.87 -9.94
CA SER A 98 -8.11 -9.14 -11.19
C SER A 98 -9.32 -9.35 -12.10
N GLY A 99 -9.65 -8.34 -12.89
CA GLY A 99 -10.75 -8.37 -13.84
C GLY A 99 -11.77 -7.26 -13.63
N ASN A 100 -12.76 -7.26 -14.51
CA ASN A 100 -13.64 -6.13 -14.78
C ASN A 100 -14.94 -6.16 -13.98
N GLN A 101 -15.26 -7.27 -13.33
CA GLN A 101 -16.53 -7.45 -12.59
C GLN A 101 -16.33 -7.66 -11.09
N VAL A 102 -15.08 -7.73 -10.61
CA VAL A 102 -14.76 -8.14 -9.23
C VAL A 102 -14.92 -6.97 -8.23
N TRP A 103 -14.91 -5.73 -8.73
CA TRP A 103 -14.84 -4.51 -7.91
C TRP A 103 -16.20 -3.90 -7.59
N VAL A 104 -17.28 -4.40 -8.21
CA VAL A 104 -18.65 -3.97 -7.95
C VAL A 104 -19.45 -5.17 -7.46
N SER A 105 -20.06 -5.02 -6.28
CA SER A 105 -20.87 -6.07 -5.67
C SER A 105 -21.95 -6.53 -6.65
N GLU A 106 -22.05 -7.84 -6.87
CA GLU A 106 -23.05 -8.49 -7.73
C GLU A 106 -22.96 -8.18 -9.24
N ALA A 107 -21.91 -7.47 -9.70
CA ALA A 107 -21.73 -7.20 -11.13
C ALA A 107 -21.47 -8.47 -11.96
N SER A 108 -21.04 -9.56 -11.33
CA SER A 108 -20.93 -10.89 -11.97
C SER A 108 -22.28 -11.63 -12.09
N ASN A 109 -23.31 -11.23 -11.32
CA ASN A 109 -24.62 -11.86 -11.30
C ASN A 109 -25.67 -11.13 -12.17
N ILE A 110 -25.37 -9.90 -12.59
CA ILE A 110 -26.27 -9.07 -13.41
C ILE A 110 -25.58 -8.83 -14.76
N ASP A 111 -26.12 -9.45 -15.80
CA ASP A 111 -25.62 -9.31 -17.17
C ASP A 111 -25.82 -7.86 -17.65
N GLY A 112 -24.73 -7.15 -17.95
CA GLY A 112 -24.75 -5.78 -18.49
C GLY A 112 -24.23 -4.65 -17.58
N VAL A 113 -23.74 -4.93 -16.37
CA VAL A 113 -23.03 -3.93 -15.55
C VAL A 113 -21.52 -4.11 -15.70
N SER A 114 -20.85 -3.16 -16.35
CA SER A 114 -19.37 -3.10 -16.35
C SER A 114 -18.89 -2.54 -15.00
N GLY A 115 -18.15 -3.35 -14.24
CA GLY A 115 -17.55 -2.97 -12.95
C GLY A 115 -16.09 -2.52 -13.08
N GLU A 116 -15.69 -2.08 -14.27
CA GLU A 116 -14.29 -1.80 -14.60
C GLU A 116 -13.74 -0.62 -13.81
N THR A 117 -12.58 -0.83 -13.18
CA THR A 117 -11.86 0.26 -12.53
C THR A 117 -11.34 1.23 -13.58
N ILE A 118 -11.26 2.52 -13.23
CA ILE A 118 -10.72 3.56 -14.12
C ILE A 118 -9.34 3.19 -14.67
N LEU A 119 -8.49 2.57 -13.85
CA LEU A 119 -7.16 2.13 -14.28
C LEU A 119 -7.23 0.91 -15.22
N GLY A 120 -8.24 0.05 -15.08
CA GLY A 120 -8.51 -1.04 -16.02
C GLY A 120 -8.95 -0.53 -17.40
N ILE A 121 -9.85 0.45 -17.43
CA ILE A 121 -10.32 1.12 -18.67
C ILE A 121 -9.15 1.80 -19.39
N LEU A 122 -8.31 2.53 -18.65
CA LEU A 122 -7.13 3.18 -19.24
C LEU A 122 -6.07 2.16 -19.72
N ALA A 123 -5.99 1.00 -19.08
CA ALA A 123 -5.09 -0.08 -19.50
C ALA A 123 -5.60 -0.85 -20.74
N SER A 124 -6.92 -0.91 -20.97
CA SER A 124 -7.51 -1.48 -22.19
C SER A 124 -7.41 -0.55 -23.40
N GLY A 125 -6.96 0.70 -23.20
CA GLY A 125 -6.75 1.68 -24.26
C GLY A 125 -7.98 2.56 -24.55
N GLU A 126 -9.00 2.52 -23.69
CA GLU A 126 -10.15 3.41 -23.79
C GLU A 126 -9.85 4.76 -23.13
N SER A 127 -10.01 5.85 -23.89
CA SER A 127 -9.76 7.22 -23.42
C SER A 127 -11.01 7.93 -22.88
N ILE A 128 -12.19 7.33 -23.06
CA ILE A 128 -13.46 7.90 -22.61
C ILE A 128 -13.67 7.48 -21.16
N LEU A 129 -13.38 8.40 -20.24
CA LEU A 129 -13.68 8.21 -18.83
C LEU A 129 -15.11 8.67 -18.54
N PRO A 130 -15.97 7.81 -17.96
CA PRO A 130 -17.32 8.19 -17.59
C PRO A 130 -17.39 8.94 -16.25
N TYR A 131 -16.25 9.27 -15.64
CA TYR A 131 -16.16 9.82 -14.29
C TYR A 131 -15.47 11.18 -14.27
N GLU A 132 -16.11 12.13 -13.59
CA GLU A 132 -15.54 13.45 -13.34
C GLU A 132 -14.52 13.41 -12.18
N PRO A 133 -13.50 14.30 -12.14
CA PRO A 133 -12.51 14.36 -11.06
C PRO A 133 -13.13 14.49 -9.66
N LEU A 134 -14.27 15.18 -9.53
CA LEU A 134 -14.99 15.29 -8.26
C LEU A 134 -15.60 13.96 -7.80
N GLN A 135 -16.07 13.14 -8.74
CA GLN A 135 -16.60 11.80 -8.44
C GLN A 135 -15.46 10.86 -8.02
N MET A 136 -14.30 10.97 -8.66
CA MET A 136 -13.08 10.27 -8.25
C MET A 136 -12.64 10.69 -6.84
N PHE A 137 -12.71 11.98 -6.52
CA PHE A 137 -12.34 12.49 -5.20
C PHE A 137 -13.30 12.06 -4.09
N MET A 138 -14.61 12.07 -4.36
CA MET A 138 -15.64 11.61 -3.43
C MET A 138 -15.65 10.09 -3.26
N GLY A 139 -15.25 9.34 -4.28
CA GLY A 139 -15.13 7.88 -4.27
C GLY A 139 -16.33 7.13 -4.82
N SER A 140 -17.11 7.77 -5.70
CA SER A 140 -18.19 7.11 -6.45
C SER A 140 -17.63 6.35 -7.67
N ILE A 141 -16.59 5.56 -7.44
CA ILE A 141 -15.85 4.81 -8.46
C ILE A 141 -15.73 3.33 -8.06
N PRO A 142 -15.67 2.40 -9.01
CA PRO A 142 -15.35 1.01 -8.72
C PRO A 142 -13.89 0.84 -8.27
N GLY A 143 -13.67 0.07 -7.21
CA GLY A 143 -12.35 -0.19 -6.62
C GLY A 143 -12.43 -0.97 -5.30
N SER A 144 -11.28 -1.17 -4.62
CA SER A 144 -11.26 -1.82 -3.30
C SER A 144 -11.98 -0.95 -2.25
N ILE A 145 -12.54 -1.59 -1.23
CA ILE A 145 -13.45 -0.99 -0.24
C ILE A 145 -12.96 0.34 0.34
N ALA A 146 -11.67 0.44 0.69
CA ALA A 146 -11.12 1.63 1.33
C ALA A 146 -10.33 2.56 0.38
N GLU A 147 -10.20 2.20 -0.89
CA GLU A 147 -9.37 2.93 -1.86
C GLU A 147 -10.17 3.94 -2.69
N THR A 148 -11.49 3.80 -2.73
CA THR A 148 -12.34 4.61 -3.62
C THR A 148 -12.38 6.07 -3.21
N SER A 149 -12.50 6.39 -1.92
CA SER A 149 -12.69 7.77 -1.45
C SER A 149 -11.39 8.42 -0.98
N THR A 150 -10.77 9.22 -1.87
CA THR A 150 -9.58 10.01 -1.52
C THR A 150 -9.86 10.99 -0.38
N LEU A 151 -11.06 11.58 -0.32
CA LEU A 151 -11.46 12.49 0.75
C LEU A 151 -11.36 11.83 2.14
N MET A 152 -11.94 10.65 2.30
CA MET A 152 -11.93 9.93 3.59
C MET A 152 -10.51 9.51 3.97
N VAL A 153 -9.69 9.13 2.98
CA VAL A 153 -8.27 8.84 3.19
C VAL A 153 -7.50 10.07 3.68
N LEU A 154 -7.77 11.26 3.14
CA LEU A 154 -7.13 12.50 3.59
C LEU A 154 -7.51 12.88 5.03
N ILE A 155 -8.76 12.64 5.44
CA ILE A 155 -9.18 12.81 6.84
C ILE A 155 -8.40 11.84 7.74
N GLY A 156 -8.28 10.57 7.33
CA GLY A 156 -7.46 9.58 8.03
C GLY A 156 -5.98 10.00 8.10
N ALA A 157 -5.42 10.53 7.02
CA ALA A 157 -4.05 11.04 6.97
C ALA A 157 -3.84 12.17 7.98
N PHE A 158 -4.80 13.12 8.05
CA PHE A 158 -4.74 14.21 9.02
C PHE A 158 -4.73 13.69 10.46
N ILE A 159 -5.59 12.72 10.78
CA ILE A 159 -5.65 12.09 12.11
C ILE A 159 -4.33 11.37 12.44
N LEU A 160 -3.76 10.61 11.49
CA LEU A 160 -2.50 9.88 11.69
C LEU A 160 -1.31 10.82 11.90
N ILE A 161 -1.27 11.95 11.18
CA ILE A 161 -0.23 12.96 11.35
C ILE A 161 -0.40 13.68 12.68
N TYR A 162 -1.65 14.04 13.05
CA TYR A 162 -1.95 14.74 14.30
C TYR A 162 -1.62 13.90 15.53
N THR A 163 -1.95 12.61 15.49
CA THR A 163 -1.63 11.64 16.57
C THR A 163 -0.15 11.26 16.61
N GLY A 164 0.64 11.60 15.59
CA GLY A 164 2.07 11.32 15.52
C GLY A 164 2.43 9.86 15.20
N VAL A 165 1.43 9.03 14.89
CA VAL A 165 1.63 7.61 14.51
C VAL A 165 2.18 7.53 13.07
N GLY A 166 1.63 8.33 12.16
CA GLY A 166 2.00 8.34 10.74
C GLY A 166 3.12 9.34 10.43
N SER A 167 4.09 8.92 9.63
CA SER A 167 5.18 9.81 9.17
C SER A 167 4.74 10.67 7.98
N TRP A 168 4.45 11.96 8.25
CA TRP A 168 4.16 12.96 7.21
C TRP A 168 5.25 13.06 6.14
N ARG A 169 6.51 12.74 6.49
CA ARG A 169 7.65 12.76 5.57
C ARG A 169 7.55 11.70 4.47
N ILE A 170 7.02 10.52 4.79
CA ILE A 170 6.82 9.44 3.82
C ILE A 170 5.64 9.79 2.92
N MET A 171 4.56 10.33 3.50
CA MET A 171 3.38 10.73 2.74
C MET A 171 3.71 11.82 1.72
N VAL A 172 4.37 12.89 2.15
CA VAL A 172 4.76 14.01 1.28
C VAL A 172 5.79 13.57 0.24
N SER A 173 6.79 12.78 0.62
CA SER A 173 7.78 12.31 -0.35
C SER A 173 7.19 11.36 -1.39
N GLY A 174 6.24 10.49 -0.99
CA GLY A 174 5.48 9.64 -1.91
C GLY A 174 4.66 10.42 -2.93
N VAL A 175 3.95 11.44 -2.47
CA VAL A 175 3.22 12.36 -3.36
C VAL A 175 4.17 13.08 -4.32
N ILE A 176 5.31 13.59 -3.83
CA ILE A 176 6.31 14.24 -4.69
C ILE A 176 6.87 13.26 -5.73
N GLY A 177 7.21 12.03 -5.32
CA GLY A 177 7.72 11.01 -6.21
C GLY A 177 6.75 10.67 -7.34
N ALA A 178 5.47 10.49 -6.99
CA ALA A 178 4.41 10.23 -7.96
C ALA A 178 4.12 11.44 -8.85
N ALA A 179 4.11 12.65 -8.31
CA ALA A 179 3.90 13.87 -9.10
C ALA A 179 5.03 14.08 -10.12
N ILE A 180 6.30 13.86 -9.73
CA ILE A 180 7.44 13.99 -10.65
C ILE A 180 7.32 12.99 -11.80
N THR A 181 7.07 11.71 -11.51
CA THR A 181 6.94 10.69 -12.56
C THR A 181 5.69 10.90 -13.41
N GLY A 182 4.55 11.21 -12.79
CA GLY A 182 3.30 11.49 -13.48
C GLY A 182 3.40 12.69 -14.42
N LEU A 183 4.06 13.78 -14.02
CA LEU A 183 4.31 14.93 -14.87
C LEU A 183 5.23 14.60 -16.05
N LEU A 184 6.30 13.82 -15.81
CA LEU A 184 7.20 13.36 -16.87
C LEU A 184 6.46 12.50 -17.91
N PHE A 185 5.57 11.60 -17.47
CA PHE A 185 4.79 10.77 -18.38
C PHE A 185 3.72 11.56 -19.13
N ASN A 186 3.05 12.51 -18.48
CA ASN A 186 2.10 13.41 -19.15
C ASN A 186 2.78 14.26 -20.23
N PHE A 187 4.04 14.63 -20.04
CA PHE A 187 4.81 15.33 -21.08
C PHE A 187 5.15 14.43 -22.27
N TRP A 188 5.37 13.13 -22.05
CA TRP A 188 5.75 12.19 -23.11
C TRP A 188 4.56 11.63 -23.88
N GLY A 189 3.48 11.26 -23.18
CA GLY A 189 2.17 10.96 -23.77
C GLY A 189 2.12 9.76 -24.72
N ALA A 190 2.93 8.71 -24.50
CA ALA A 190 3.00 7.57 -25.44
C ALA A 190 1.84 6.56 -25.32
N ASN A 191 1.15 6.49 -24.17
CA ASN A 191 0.03 5.58 -23.89
C ASN A 191 -1.10 6.34 -23.17
N GLU A 192 -2.33 5.80 -23.15
CA GLU A 192 -3.48 6.41 -22.44
C GLU A 192 -3.25 6.55 -20.92
N LEU A 193 -2.54 5.59 -20.31
CA LEU A 193 -2.08 5.70 -18.92
C LEU A 193 -1.08 6.85 -18.70
N MET A 194 -0.31 7.22 -19.73
CA MET A 194 0.63 8.36 -19.67
C MET A 194 -0.06 9.70 -19.89
N SER A 195 -1.09 9.75 -20.73
CA SER A 195 -1.90 10.95 -20.99
C SER A 195 -2.88 11.26 -19.86
N PHE A 196 -3.10 10.31 -18.94
CA PHE A 196 -3.93 10.53 -17.77
C PHE A 196 -3.30 11.55 -16.81
N SER A 197 -4.06 12.61 -16.49
CA SER A 197 -3.61 13.72 -15.64
C SER A 197 -2.97 13.22 -14.34
N TRP A 198 -1.79 13.76 -14.03
CA TRP A 198 -1.00 13.40 -12.84
C TRP A 198 -1.79 13.55 -11.54
N ILE A 199 -2.71 14.52 -11.46
CA ILE A 199 -3.59 14.73 -10.30
C ILE A 199 -4.57 13.56 -10.17
N ASN A 200 -5.17 13.15 -11.29
CA ASN A 200 -6.12 12.05 -11.29
C ASN A 200 -5.42 10.71 -11.02
N GLN A 201 -4.17 10.53 -11.45
CA GLN A 201 -3.35 9.38 -11.06
C GLN A 201 -3.19 9.25 -9.54
N MET A 202 -3.17 10.36 -8.80
CA MET A 202 -3.06 10.34 -7.35
C MET A 202 -4.38 10.05 -6.64
N MET A 203 -5.51 10.45 -7.25
CA MET A 203 -6.85 10.27 -6.69
C MET A 203 -7.47 8.91 -7.01
N VAL A 204 -6.91 8.19 -7.99
CA VAL A 204 -7.47 6.93 -8.49
C VAL A 204 -6.58 5.73 -8.12
N GLY A 205 -7.27 4.64 -7.77
CA GLY A 205 -6.66 3.40 -7.28
C GLY A 205 -6.14 3.55 -5.85
N GLY A 206 -5.58 2.48 -5.28
CA GLY A 206 -5.10 2.46 -3.91
C GLY A 206 -3.88 3.34 -3.62
N PHE A 207 -3.54 4.33 -4.44
CA PHE A 207 -2.35 5.18 -4.23
C PHE A 207 -2.48 5.99 -2.94
N ALA A 208 -3.53 6.81 -2.81
CA ALA A 208 -3.75 7.61 -1.61
C ALA A 208 -3.82 6.71 -0.37
N PHE A 209 -4.60 5.63 -0.45
CA PHE A 209 -4.76 4.68 0.66
C PHE A 209 -3.43 4.01 1.05
N GLY A 210 -2.69 3.48 0.07
CA GLY A 210 -1.42 2.80 0.30
C GLY A 210 -0.35 3.73 0.85
N VAL A 211 -0.24 4.96 0.34
CA VAL A 211 0.72 5.95 0.85
C VAL A 211 0.39 6.35 2.30
N VAL A 212 -0.89 6.50 2.65
CA VAL A 212 -1.30 6.98 3.97
C VAL A 212 -1.30 5.88 5.03
N PHE A 213 -1.84 4.70 4.73
CA PHE A 213 -2.10 3.65 5.72
C PHE A 213 -1.10 2.49 5.68
N MET A 214 -0.32 2.33 4.60
CA MET A 214 0.54 1.14 4.43
C MET A 214 2.02 1.49 4.30
N ALA A 215 2.37 2.52 3.54
CA ALA A 215 3.74 3.01 3.41
C ALA A 215 4.24 3.68 4.70
N THR A 216 3.33 4.15 5.55
CA THR A 216 3.66 4.76 6.85
C THR A 216 3.77 3.77 8.00
N ASP A 217 3.70 2.47 7.72
CA ASP A 217 3.86 1.41 8.73
C ASP A 217 5.22 1.59 9.46
N PRO A 218 5.21 1.84 10.78
CA PRO A 218 6.41 2.16 11.54
C PRO A 218 7.40 0.99 11.61
N VAL A 219 6.99 -0.24 11.31
CA VAL A 219 7.87 -1.43 11.41
C VAL A 219 8.63 -1.66 10.10
N SER A 220 7.92 -1.73 8.97
CA SER A 220 8.54 -2.06 7.68
C SER A 220 9.13 -0.86 6.92
N ALA A 221 8.77 0.37 7.29
CA ALA A 221 9.29 1.56 6.64
C ALA A 221 10.72 1.93 7.10
N ALA A 222 11.37 2.81 6.34
CA ALA A 222 12.67 3.38 6.72
C ALA A 222 12.57 4.18 8.03
N GLN A 223 13.52 3.97 8.93
CA GLN A 223 13.56 4.55 10.27
C GLN A 223 14.26 5.91 10.30
N THR A 224 15.29 6.11 9.48
CA THR A 224 16.06 7.36 9.51
C THR A 224 15.29 8.53 8.89
N VAL A 225 15.53 9.74 9.40
CA VAL A 225 14.88 10.97 8.90
C VAL A 225 15.06 11.16 7.39
N LYS A 226 16.29 10.97 6.89
CA LYS A 226 16.58 11.08 5.46
C LYS A 226 16.10 9.85 4.68
N GLY A 227 16.18 8.66 5.28
CA GLY A 227 15.65 7.43 4.70
C GLY A 227 14.17 7.54 4.40
N LYS A 228 13.36 8.10 5.32
CA LYS A 228 11.91 8.35 5.12
C LYS A 228 11.59 9.19 3.88
N TRP A 229 12.43 10.19 3.57
CA TRP A 229 12.28 10.99 2.34
C TRP A 229 12.59 10.19 1.08
N ILE A 230 13.70 9.44 1.08
CA ILE A 230 14.12 8.62 -0.06
C ILE A 230 13.13 7.48 -0.30
N TYR A 231 12.75 6.78 0.78
CA TYR A 231 11.83 5.66 0.77
C TYR A 231 10.48 6.04 0.16
N GLY A 232 9.82 7.09 0.68
CA GLY A 232 8.53 7.50 0.13
C GLY A 232 8.65 8.01 -1.30
N LEU A 233 9.69 8.80 -1.64
CA LEU A 233 9.91 9.24 -3.03
C LEU A 233 10.00 8.06 -3.99
N LEU A 234 10.74 7.02 -3.64
CA LEU A 234 10.86 5.83 -4.47
C LEU A 234 9.54 5.05 -4.56
N ILE A 235 8.75 4.95 -3.49
CA ILE A 235 7.39 4.37 -3.56
C ILE A 235 6.55 5.10 -4.61
N GLY A 236 6.54 6.44 -4.58
CA GLY A 236 5.78 7.23 -5.54
C GLY A 236 6.23 7.01 -6.97
N VAL A 237 7.55 7.01 -7.21
CA VAL A 237 8.16 6.77 -8.53
C VAL A 237 7.81 5.37 -9.04
N PHE A 238 8.05 4.32 -8.23
CA PHE A 238 7.78 2.95 -8.65
C PHE A 238 6.30 2.68 -8.83
N CYS A 239 5.42 3.31 -8.05
CA CYS A 239 3.99 3.16 -8.21
C CYS A 239 3.52 3.61 -9.60
N ILE A 240 3.90 4.83 -10.02
CA ILE A 240 3.50 5.35 -11.33
C ILE A 240 4.22 4.59 -12.45
N LEU A 241 5.49 4.23 -12.27
CA LEU A 241 6.24 3.45 -13.26
C LEU A 241 5.59 2.09 -13.51
N ILE A 242 5.26 1.34 -12.46
CA ILE A 242 4.59 0.03 -12.60
C ILE A 242 3.21 0.21 -13.24
N ARG A 243 2.43 1.20 -12.79
CA ARG A 243 1.11 1.51 -13.35
C ARG A 243 1.15 1.79 -14.85
N VAL A 244 2.14 2.54 -15.32
CA VAL A 244 2.24 2.98 -16.72
C VAL A 244 2.85 1.92 -17.63
N PHE A 245 3.89 1.22 -17.17
CA PHE A 245 4.63 0.26 -18.01
C PHE A 245 4.13 -1.18 -17.90
N ASN A 246 3.26 -1.50 -16.94
CA ASN A 246 2.71 -2.84 -16.78
C ASN A 246 1.18 -2.83 -16.95
N PRO A 247 0.69 -3.00 -18.20
CA PRO A 247 -0.74 -3.01 -18.49
C PRO A 247 -1.51 -4.12 -17.76
N ALA A 248 -0.84 -5.22 -17.39
CA ALA A 248 -1.47 -6.31 -16.66
C ALA A 248 -1.88 -5.89 -15.23
N TYR A 249 -1.17 -4.92 -14.63
CA TYR A 249 -1.32 -4.54 -13.22
C TYR A 249 -1.44 -3.02 -13.04
N PRO A 250 -2.62 -2.45 -13.34
CA PRO A 250 -2.80 -1.01 -13.39
C PRO A 250 -2.66 -0.31 -12.03
N GLU A 251 -2.79 -1.04 -10.93
CA GLU A 251 -2.82 -0.42 -9.61
C GLU A 251 -1.43 -0.10 -9.03
N GLY A 252 -0.38 -0.88 -9.34
CA GLY A 252 1.05 -0.62 -9.05
C GLY A 252 1.50 -0.45 -7.58
N VAL A 253 0.62 -0.01 -6.68
CA VAL A 253 0.94 0.45 -5.31
C VAL A 253 1.45 -0.67 -4.42
N MET A 254 0.74 -1.81 -4.37
CA MET A 254 1.12 -2.95 -3.55
C MET A 254 2.56 -3.40 -3.84
N LEU A 255 2.88 -3.58 -5.12
CA LEU A 255 4.21 -4.02 -5.56
C LEU A 255 5.28 -2.97 -5.25
N ALA A 256 4.98 -1.68 -5.45
CA ALA A 256 5.90 -0.60 -5.14
C ALA A 256 6.22 -0.53 -3.64
N ILE A 257 5.23 -0.64 -2.76
CA ILE A 257 5.45 -0.59 -1.31
C ILE A 257 6.21 -1.84 -0.83
N LEU A 258 5.83 -3.03 -1.29
CA LEU A 258 6.55 -4.26 -0.91
C LEU A 258 8.01 -4.25 -1.38
N LEU A 259 8.26 -3.79 -2.60
CA LEU A 259 9.62 -3.60 -3.11
C LEU A 259 10.42 -2.65 -2.21
N MET A 260 9.83 -1.52 -1.84
CA MET A 260 10.51 -0.53 -1.01
C MET A 260 10.70 -0.97 0.43
N ASN A 261 9.82 -1.82 0.98
CA ASN A 261 10.02 -2.45 2.29
C ASN A 261 11.30 -3.31 2.31
N VAL A 262 11.55 -4.07 1.23
CA VAL A 262 12.81 -4.84 1.10
C VAL A 262 14.04 -3.93 1.03
N PHE A 263 13.91 -2.77 0.39
CA PHE A 263 15.00 -1.78 0.29
C PHE A 263 15.09 -0.81 1.49
N ALA A 264 14.14 -0.81 2.42
CA ALA A 264 14.17 0.11 3.56
C ALA A 264 15.44 -0.06 4.43
N PRO A 265 15.88 -1.29 4.79
CA PRO A 265 17.10 -1.49 5.56
C PRO A 265 18.36 -1.02 4.83
N THR A 266 18.44 -1.20 3.51
CA THR A 266 19.61 -0.76 2.72
C THR A 266 19.68 0.76 2.63
N ILE A 267 18.55 1.44 2.46
CA ILE A 267 18.45 2.90 2.50
C ILE A 267 18.96 3.43 3.84
N ASP A 268 18.49 2.87 4.94
CA ASP A 268 18.90 3.30 6.28
C ASP A 268 20.38 3.04 6.54
N HIS A 269 20.91 1.89 6.10
CA HIS A 269 22.33 1.57 6.22
C HIS A 269 23.21 2.64 5.56
N TYR A 270 22.93 3.01 4.31
CA TYR A 270 23.68 4.07 3.61
C TYR A 270 23.56 5.44 4.28
N VAL A 271 22.37 5.80 4.80
CA VAL A 271 22.16 7.06 5.51
C VAL A 271 22.97 7.11 6.80
N ILE A 272 22.97 6.02 7.57
CA ILE A 272 23.71 5.90 8.83
C ILE A 272 25.21 5.94 8.57
N GLU A 273 25.71 5.15 7.62
CA GLU A 273 27.14 5.16 7.25
C GLU A 273 27.61 6.55 6.84
N THR A 274 26.83 7.25 6.02
CA THR A 274 27.15 8.62 5.58
C THR A 274 27.24 9.57 6.77
N ASN A 275 26.36 9.42 7.76
CA ASN A 275 26.41 10.20 8.99
C ASN A 275 27.66 9.87 9.82
N ILE A 276 28.01 8.59 9.96
CA ILE A 276 29.22 8.14 10.67
C ILE A 276 30.48 8.70 9.99
N LYS A 277 30.59 8.59 8.66
CA LYS A 277 31.72 9.14 7.87
C LYS A 277 31.85 10.65 8.06
N ARG A 278 30.73 11.39 8.05
CA ARG A 278 30.71 12.84 8.32
C ARG A 278 31.15 13.19 9.74
N ARG A 279 30.72 12.42 10.76
CA ARG A 279 31.14 12.60 12.15
C ARG A 279 32.64 12.37 12.33
N LYS A 280 33.18 11.28 11.78
CA LYS A 280 34.63 10.99 11.80
C LYS A 280 35.44 12.13 11.17
N LYS A 281 35.01 12.64 10.01
CA LYS A 281 35.68 13.77 9.34
C LYS A 281 35.68 15.08 10.15
N ARG A 282 34.65 15.32 10.97
CA ARG A 282 34.60 16.46 11.90
C ARG A 282 35.55 16.27 13.08
N GLY A 283 35.57 15.09 13.70
CA GLY A 283 36.48 14.78 14.79
C GLY A 283 37.96 14.91 14.40
N ILE A 284 38.32 14.47 13.19
CA ILE A 284 39.68 14.63 12.65
C ILE A 284 40.03 16.11 12.43
N LYS A 285 39.12 16.92 11.87
CA LYS A 285 39.35 18.37 11.71
C LYS A 285 39.53 19.10 13.04
N THR A 286 38.79 18.72 14.07
CA THR A 286 38.96 19.29 15.41
C THR A 286 40.30 18.90 16.01
N ALA A 287 40.73 17.64 15.88
CA ALA A 287 42.05 17.21 16.36
C ALA A 287 43.22 17.91 15.65
N VAL A 288 43.10 18.12 14.33
CA VAL A 288 44.13 18.84 13.54
C VAL A 288 44.17 20.34 13.86
N ASN A 289 43.06 20.96 14.28
CA ASN A 289 43.04 22.38 14.67
C ASN A 289 43.51 22.65 16.10
N ILE A 290 43.76 21.61 16.91
CA ILE A 290 44.24 21.72 18.30
C ILE A 290 45.76 21.49 18.40
N VAL A 291 46.39 21.00 17.32
CA VAL A 291 47.85 20.84 17.17
C VAL A 291 48.40 22.00 16.36
#